data_AF-A0A7K2NTT7-F1
#
_entry.id   AF-A0A7K2NTT7-F1
#
_cell.length_a   1.000
_cell.length_b   1.000
_cell.length_c   1.000
_cell.angle_alpha   90.00
_cell.angle_beta   90.00
_cell.angle_gamma   90.00
#
_symmetry.space_group_name_H-M   'P 1'
#
loop_
_entity.id
_entity.type
_entity.pdbx_description
1 polymer ?
#
loop_
_entity_poly.entity_id
_entity_poly.type
_entity_poly.pdbx_seq_one_letter_code
_entity_poly.pdbx_strand_id
1 'polypeptide(L)' 'AEAGFGDRLLLGGDTTTASARSVDGGPGMPYLLRRVAPRLALTVGDELVRCVLTENPARAFAVDWR' A
#
# COMPACT_ATOMS: atom_id res chain seq x y z
N ALA A 1 1.89 -0.98 14.19
CA ALA A 1 0.68 -0.36 14.79
C ALA A 1 0.77 -0.24 16.30
N GLU A 2 1.57 -1.05 16.98
CA GLU A 2 1.71 -1.07 18.45
C GLU A 2 2.04 0.31 19.06
N ALA A 3 2.76 1.17 18.33
CA ALA A 3 3.01 2.55 18.73
C ALA A 3 1.82 3.53 18.52
N GLY A 4 0.65 3.03 18.11
CA GLY A 4 -0.57 3.83 17.92
C GLY A 4 -0.71 4.56 16.58
N PHE A 5 0.20 4.34 15.61
CA PHE A 5 0.22 5.08 14.34
C PHE A 5 -0.22 4.27 13.10
N GLY A 6 -0.96 3.17 13.30
CA GLY A 6 -1.36 2.29 12.19
C GLY A 6 -2.22 2.98 11.13
N ASP A 7 -2.98 4.00 11.54
CA ASP A 7 -3.82 4.85 10.71
C ASP A 7 -3.01 5.87 9.87
N ARG A 8 -1.71 6.06 10.13
CA ARG A 8 -0.90 7.04 9.37
C ARG A 8 -0.07 6.41 8.26
N LEU A 9 -0.13 5.08 8.13
CA LEU A 9 0.67 4.34 7.18
C LEU A 9 0.04 4.38 5.78
N LEU A 10 0.87 4.69 4.79
CA LEU A 10 0.56 4.58 3.37
C LEU A 10 1.60 3.64 2.73
N LEU A 11 1.20 2.93 1.68
CA LEU A 11 2.04 1.96 0.99
C LEU A 11 1.89 2.08 -0.53
N GLY A 12 3.01 2.09 -1.24
CA GLY A 12 3.06 2.20 -2.71
C GLY A 12 4.23 1.42 -3.30
N GLY A 13 4.21 1.22 -4.62
CA GLY A 13 5.22 0.44 -5.34
C GLY A 13 6.36 1.24 -5.98
N ASP A 14 6.32 2.58 -5.93
CA ASP A 14 7.31 3.49 -6.54
C ASP A 14 7.76 3.09 -7.96
N THR A 15 6.78 2.92 -8.85
CA THR A 15 6.99 2.36 -10.20
C THR A 15 7.39 3.44 -11.22
N THR A 16 8.49 4.13 -10.95
CA THR A 16 8.92 5.33 -11.70
C THR A 16 9.79 5.04 -12.92
N THR A 17 10.39 3.85 -13.02
CA THR A 17 11.19 3.41 -14.18
C THR A 17 10.41 2.47 -15.08
N ALA A 18 10.85 2.32 -16.34
CA ALA A 18 10.29 1.32 -17.24
C ALA A 18 10.41 -0.10 -16.66
N SER A 19 11.61 -0.48 -16.20
CA SER A 19 11.83 -1.80 -15.60
C SER A 19 11.03 -2.08 -14.33
N ALA A 20 10.48 -1.06 -13.66
CA ALA A 20 9.61 -1.25 -12.50
C ALA A 20 8.15 -1.55 -12.88
N ARG A 21 7.70 -1.19 -14.08
CA ARG A 21 6.29 -1.33 -14.51
C ARG A 21 5.98 -2.75 -14.98
N SER A 22 4.77 -3.23 -14.67
CA SER A 22 4.34 -4.57 -15.08
C SER A 22 4.17 -4.75 -16.58
N VAL A 23 3.88 -3.68 -17.32
CA VAL A 23 3.76 -3.71 -18.79
C VAL A 23 5.10 -3.93 -19.48
N ASP A 24 6.20 -3.58 -18.80
CA ASP A 24 7.58 -3.68 -19.29
C ASP A 24 8.32 -4.88 -18.66
N GLY A 25 7.59 -5.85 -18.10
CA GLY A 25 8.14 -7.06 -17.47
C GLY A 25 8.58 -6.89 -16.01
N GLY A 26 8.43 -5.69 -15.44
CA GLY A 26 8.69 -5.40 -14.03
C GLY A 26 7.60 -5.90 -13.07
N PRO A 27 7.78 -5.71 -11.76
CA PRO A 27 6.81 -6.15 -10.75
C PRO A 27 5.48 -5.40 -10.81
N GLY A 28 5.52 -4.07 -11.01
CA GLY A 28 4.36 -3.19 -11.02
C GLY A 28 3.51 -3.21 -9.73
N MET A 29 2.37 -2.53 -9.78
CA MET A 29 1.35 -2.59 -8.72
C MET A 29 0.81 -4.00 -8.42
N PRO A 30 0.69 -4.93 -9.39
CA PRO A 30 0.26 -6.30 -9.08
C PRO A 30 1.15 -7.01 -8.05
N TYR A 31 2.47 -6.73 -8.03
CA TYR A 31 3.36 -7.32 -7.05
C TYR A 31 3.04 -6.86 -5.62
N LEU A 32 2.74 -5.57 -5.43
CA LEU A 32 2.34 -5.04 -4.14
C LEU A 32 1.10 -5.77 -3.60
N LEU A 33 0.07 -5.90 -4.43
CA LEU A 33 -1.22 -6.47 -4.03
C LEU A 33 -1.19 -8.00 -3.92
N ARG A 34 -0.49 -8.69 -4.81
CA ARG A 34 -0.51 -10.16 -4.89
C ARG A 34 0.62 -10.84 -4.14
N ARG A 35 1.70 -10.12 -3.79
CA ARG A 35 2.91 -10.70 -3.18
C ARG A 35 3.28 -10.03 -1.86
N VAL A 36 3.20 -8.71 -1.76
CA VAL A 36 3.55 -8.00 -0.52
C VAL A 36 2.38 -8.07 0.48
N ALA A 37 1.17 -7.69 0.07
CA ALA A 37 0.03 -7.62 0.98
C ALA A 37 -0.29 -8.94 1.71
N PRO A 38 -0.32 -10.12 1.06
CA PRO A 38 -0.58 -11.38 1.77
C PRO A 38 0.51 -11.71 2.80
N ARG A 39 1.78 -11.39 2.52
CA ARG A 39 2.88 -11.65 3.46
C ARG A 39 2.90 -10.66 4.61
N LEU A 40 2.54 -9.41 4.35
CA LEU A 40 2.40 -8.40 5.38
C LEU A 40 1.28 -8.79 6.35
N ALA A 41 0.16 -9.28 5.85
CA ALA A 41 -0.96 -9.75 6.67
C ALA A 41 -0.56 -10.86 7.66
N LEU A 42 0.29 -11.80 7.24
CA LEU A 42 0.85 -12.82 8.15
C LEU A 42 1.65 -12.24 9.32
N THR A 43 2.17 -11.02 9.16
CA THR A 43 3.03 -10.36 10.16
C THR A 43 2.25 -9.40 11.05
N VAL A 44 1.30 -8.65 10.47
CA VAL A 44 0.64 -7.52 11.16
C VAL A 44 -0.89 -7.64 11.23
N GLY A 45 -1.45 -8.73 10.70
CA GLY A 45 -2.88 -8.99 10.62
C GLY A 45 -3.56 -8.37 9.40
N ASP A 46 -4.60 -9.04 8.92
CA ASP A 46 -5.40 -8.62 7.76
C ASP A 46 -6.02 -7.24 7.95
N GLU A 47 -6.48 -6.94 9.17
CA GLU A 47 -7.19 -5.71 9.48
C GLU A 47 -6.30 -4.47 9.29
N LEU A 48 -5.03 -4.54 9.72
CA LEU A 48 -4.10 -3.43 9.50
C LEU A 48 -3.77 -3.29 8.01
N VAL A 49 -3.59 -4.42 7.29
CA VAL A 49 -3.32 -4.38 5.84
C VAL A 49 -4.49 -3.75 5.09
N ARG A 50 -5.73 -4.09 5.46
CA ARG A 50 -6.95 -3.49 4.92
C ARG A 50 -6.98 -1.98 5.14
N CYS A 51 -6.71 -1.52 6.36
CA CYS A 51 -6.57 -0.10 6.70
C CYS A 51 -5.54 0.62 5.82
N VAL A 52 -4.35 0.05 5.68
CA VAL A 52 -3.24 0.64 4.90
C VAL A 52 -3.55 0.72 3.41
N LEU A 53 -4.28 -0.26 2.87
CA LEU A 53 -4.59 -0.32 1.44
C LEU A 53 -5.87 0.42 1.04
N THR A 54 -6.74 0.78 1.99
CA THR A 54 -8.04 1.39 1.67
C THR A 54 -8.34 2.63 2.51
N GLU A 55 -8.59 2.51 3.82
CA GLU A 55 -9.00 3.65 4.66
C GLU A 55 -7.96 4.76 4.76
N ASN A 56 -6.69 4.39 4.94
CA ASN A 56 -5.62 5.38 5.14
C ASN A 56 -5.40 6.23 3.88
N PRO A 57 -5.25 5.65 2.68
CA PRO A 57 -5.21 6.43 1.44
C PRO A 57 -6.47 7.27 1.22
N ALA A 58 -7.66 6.73 1.46
CA ALA A 58 -8.91 7.47 1.29
C ALA A 58 -8.92 8.74 2.15
N ARG A 59 -8.55 8.63 3.44
CA ARG A 59 -8.43 9.78 4.33
C ARG A 59 -7.31 10.74 3.91
N ALA A 60 -6.15 10.22 3.52
CA ALA A 60 -5.00 11.04 3.14
C ALA A 60 -5.28 11.89 1.89
N PHE A 61 -6.10 11.38 0.96
CA PHE A 61 -6.40 12.05 -0.31
C PHE A 61 -7.77 12.76 -0.34
N ALA A 62 -8.61 12.62 0.70
CA ALA A 62 -9.90 13.32 0.80
C ALA A 62 -9.78 14.81 1.19
N VAL A 63 -8.64 15.45 0.92
CA VAL A 63 -8.41 16.85 1.26
C VAL A 63 -9.21 17.77 0.34
N ASP A 64 -10.05 18.63 0.92
CA ASP A 64 -10.69 19.77 0.24
C ASP A 64 -9.70 20.94 0.19
N TRP A 65 -8.90 21.00 -0.88
CA TRP A 65 -7.96 22.10 -1.09
C TRP A 65 -8.73 23.36 -1.50
N ARG A 66 -8.64 24.41 -0.68
CA ARG A 66 -9.17 25.75 -0.95
C ARG A 66 -8.07 26.75 -1.24
#